data_AF-A0A7X7G4J6-F1
#
_entry.id   AF-A0A7X7G4J6-F1
#
_cell.length_a   1.000
_cell.length_b   1.000
_cell.length_c   1.000
_cell.angle_alpha   90.00
_cell.angle_beta   90.00
_cell.angle_gamma   90.00
#
_symmetry.space_group_name_H-M   'P 1'
#
loop_
_entity.id
_entity.type
_entity.pdbx_description
1 polymer ?
#
loop_
_entity_poly.entity_id
_entity_poly.type
_entity_poly.pdbx_seq_one_letter_code
_entity_poly.pdbx_strand_id
1 'polypeptide(L)'
;LRVRGTGTTEYDLNDTLEELRDAILAAHAGMDATQLVTSVFITDGFDGIQRGADVLGDCRDTVYLATEDFCMSNGEFAVVYGVNHQASGKAIYANVNVYGRTPTTGNDNEFAGVASVGTRDNLPGTARTYLGDHPQADLFYAYRVARDNPGGATNCLVIPAPHGRLRLDVLCLAFRAYIEPGRKVGPCAGEMLYDRAILFRSRPKESAR
;
A
#
# COMPACT_ATOMS: atom_id res chain seq x y z
N LEU A 1 28.26 -6.49 -6.04
CA LEU A 1 26.96 -6.06 -5.47
C LEU A 1 26.15 -7.29 -5.11
N ARG A 2 25.26 -7.22 -4.11
CA ARG A 2 24.35 -8.33 -3.80
C ARG A 2 23.38 -8.53 -4.96
N VAL A 3 23.11 -9.79 -5.29
CA VAL A 3 22.16 -10.17 -6.35
C VAL A 3 20.74 -9.94 -5.84
N ARG A 4 19.95 -9.14 -6.57
CA ARG A 4 18.54 -8.86 -6.26
C ARG A 4 17.65 -9.98 -6.82
N GLY A 5 16.63 -10.38 -6.06
CA GLY A 5 15.68 -11.43 -6.44
C GLY A 5 16.23 -12.83 -6.22
N THR A 6 15.33 -13.80 -6.07
CA THR A 6 15.64 -15.22 -5.85
C THR A 6 15.23 -16.13 -7.00
N GLY A 7 14.40 -15.65 -7.94
CA GLY A 7 13.68 -16.45 -8.91
C GLY A 7 12.41 -17.10 -8.36
N THR A 8 12.20 -17.07 -7.04
CA THR A 8 10.96 -17.53 -6.40
C THR A 8 9.96 -16.38 -6.36
N THR A 9 8.74 -16.59 -6.86
CA THR A 9 7.75 -15.51 -6.98
C THR A 9 6.58 -15.69 -6.03
N GLU A 10 5.86 -14.60 -5.75
CA GLU A 10 4.59 -14.64 -5.02
C GLU A 10 3.38 -14.90 -5.94
N TYR A 11 3.57 -15.10 -7.26
CA TYR A 11 2.45 -15.21 -8.20
C TYR A 11 1.52 -16.39 -7.97
N ASP A 12 1.99 -17.46 -7.31
CA ASP A 12 1.14 -18.58 -6.89
C ASP A 12 0.08 -18.16 -5.85
N LEU A 13 0.23 -16.97 -5.25
CA LEU A 13 -0.74 -16.37 -4.31
C LEU A 13 -1.77 -15.48 -5.02
N ASN A 14 -1.71 -15.33 -6.35
CA ASN A 14 -2.55 -14.36 -7.07
C ASN A 14 -4.05 -14.70 -6.98
N ASP A 15 -4.41 -15.98 -7.05
CA ASP A 15 -5.82 -16.39 -6.99
C ASP A 15 -6.46 -15.97 -5.65
N THR A 16 -5.78 -16.23 -4.53
CA THR A 16 -6.23 -15.77 -3.21
C THR A 16 -6.21 -14.24 -3.07
N LEU A 17 -5.30 -13.54 -3.76
CA LEU A 17 -5.30 -12.08 -3.78
C LEU A 17 -6.55 -11.53 -4.49
N GLU A 18 -7.00 -12.18 -5.57
CA GLU A 18 -8.25 -11.81 -6.24
C GLU A 18 -9.48 -12.16 -5.39
N GLU A 19 -9.49 -13.31 -4.71
CA GLU A 19 -10.55 -13.65 -3.74
C GLU A 19 -10.65 -12.61 -2.62
N LEU A 20 -9.51 -12.16 -2.08
CA LEU A 20 -9.47 -11.10 -1.08
C LEU A 20 -10.03 -9.79 -1.63
N ARG A 21 -9.66 -9.42 -2.84
CA ARG A 21 -10.19 -8.23 -3.53
C ARG A 21 -11.72 -8.31 -3.64
N ASP A 22 -12.25 -9.43 -4.10
CA ASP A 22 -13.69 -9.61 -4.30
C ASP A 22 -14.44 -9.62 -2.96
N ALA A 23 -13.88 -10.23 -1.92
CA ALA A 23 -14.44 -10.19 -0.57
C ALA A 23 -14.46 -8.77 0.03
N ILE A 24 -13.42 -7.96 -0.20
CA ILE A 24 -13.38 -6.55 0.20
C ILE A 24 -14.47 -5.75 -0.53
N LEU A 25 -14.64 -5.96 -1.84
CA LEU A 25 -15.70 -5.31 -2.62
C LEU A 25 -17.10 -5.72 -2.14
N ALA A 26 -17.32 -7.01 -1.86
CA ALA A 26 -18.60 -7.51 -1.35
C ALA A 26 -18.95 -6.93 0.03
N ALA A 27 -17.97 -6.83 0.94
CA ALA A 27 -18.16 -6.23 2.27
C ALA A 27 -18.56 -4.74 2.22
N HIS A 28 -18.30 -4.07 1.10
CA HIS A 28 -18.57 -2.65 0.89
C HIS A 28 -19.44 -2.38 -0.34
N ALA A 29 -20.28 -3.34 -0.75
CA ALA A 29 -21.06 -3.31 -1.99
C ALA A 29 -22.07 -2.13 -2.11
N GLY A 30 -22.34 -1.41 -1.01
CA GLY A 30 -23.18 -0.20 -1.00
C GLY A 30 -22.45 1.10 -1.40
N MET A 31 -21.13 1.05 -1.57
CA MET A 31 -20.29 2.22 -1.88
C MET A 31 -19.89 2.23 -3.36
N ASP A 32 -19.36 3.36 -3.81
CA ASP A 32 -18.61 3.44 -5.07
C ASP A 32 -17.15 3.06 -4.80
N ALA A 33 -16.58 2.19 -5.62
CA ALA A 33 -15.28 1.57 -5.39
C ALA A 33 -14.33 1.83 -6.56
N THR A 34 -13.19 2.45 -6.30
CA THR A 34 -12.15 2.72 -7.30
C THR A 34 -10.88 1.97 -6.91
N GLN A 35 -10.44 1.03 -7.75
CA GLN A 35 -9.13 0.40 -7.60
C GLN A 35 -8.05 1.41 -7.98
N LEU A 36 -7.17 1.75 -7.03
CA LEU A 36 -6.01 2.59 -7.29
C LEU A 36 -4.92 1.77 -7.97
N VAL A 37 -4.21 2.38 -8.91
CA VAL A 37 -3.08 1.75 -9.60
C VAL A 37 -1.82 1.85 -8.75
N THR A 38 -1.24 0.71 -8.37
CA THR A 38 0.08 0.63 -7.73
C THR A 38 1.16 0.39 -8.77
N SER A 39 2.27 1.12 -8.67
CA SER A 39 3.43 0.96 -9.56
C SER A 39 4.75 1.12 -8.80
N VAL A 40 5.87 0.76 -9.43
CA VAL A 40 7.21 1.02 -8.88
C VAL A 40 7.42 2.53 -8.81
N PHE A 41 7.56 3.03 -7.58
CA PHE A 41 7.68 4.46 -7.30
C PHE A 41 9.11 4.97 -7.50
N ILE A 42 10.10 4.22 -7.03
CA ILE A 42 11.51 4.61 -7.09
C ILE A 42 12.29 3.48 -7.75
N THR A 43 12.98 3.82 -8.84
CA THR A 43 13.79 2.86 -9.60
C THR A 43 15.02 2.43 -8.79
N ASP A 44 15.63 1.32 -9.18
CA ASP A 44 16.87 0.87 -8.56
C ASP A 44 17.96 1.94 -8.74
N GLY A 45 18.72 2.25 -7.69
CA GLY A 45 19.70 3.33 -7.69
C GLY A 45 20.75 3.23 -8.81
N PHE A 46 21.06 2.04 -9.32
CA PHE A 46 21.94 1.91 -10.49
C PHE A 46 21.28 2.41 -11.77
N ASP A 47 20.02 2.02 -12.02
CA ASP A 47 19.23 2.56 -13.13
C ASP A 47 19.09 4.08 -13.00
N GLY A 48 18.85 4.56 -11.77
CA GLY A 48 18.79 5.98 -11.45
C GLY A 48 20.06 6.73 -11.82
N ILE A 49 21.22 6.27 -11.36
CA ILE A 49 22.54 6.86 -11.70
C ILE A 49 22.78 6.85 -13.20
N GLN A 50 22.50 5.74 -13.88
CA GLN A 50 22.72 5.60 -15.31
C GLN A 50 21.85 6.54 -16.14
N ARG A 51 20.63 6.82 -15.68
CA ARG A 51 19.66 7.68 -16.37
C ARG A 51 19.70 9.13 -15.89
N GLY A 52 20.49 9.43 -14.86
CA GLY A 52 20.45 10.73 -14.18
C GLY A 52 19.09 11.02 -13.54
N ALA A 53 18.36 9.99 -13.11
CA ALA A 53 17.07 10.13 -12.45
C ALA A 53 17.26 10.38 -10.94
N ASP A 54 16.46 11.27 -10.38
CA ASP A 54 16.39 11.46 -8.92
C ASP A 54 15.72 10.24 -8.27
N VAL A 55 16.46 9.59 -7.38
CA VAL A 55 16.01 8.41 -6.61
C VAL A 55 15.84 8.74 -5.13
N LEU A 56 15.70 10.02 -4.78
CA LEU A 56 15.36 10.52 -3.44
C LEU A 56 16.33 10.05 -2.34
N GLY A 57 17.58 9.77 -2.70
CA GLY A 57 18.61 9.30 -1.76
C GLY A 57 18.42 7.84 -1.29
N ASP A 58 17.56 7.07 -1.95
CA ASP A 58 17.27 5.70 -1.55
C ASP A 58 18.41 4.72 -1.79
N CYS A 59 18.38 3.63 -1.03
CA CYS A 59 19.35 2.55 -1.15
C CYS A 59 18.68 1.24 -1.61
N ARG A 60 19.50 0.25 -1.98
CA ARG A 60 19.00 -1.01 -2.59
C ARG A 60 18.42 -2.00 -1.58
N ASP A 61 18.29 -1.63 -0.31
CA ASP A 61 17.72 -2.51 0.71
C ASP A 61 16.20 -2.70 0.54
N THR A 62 15.55 -1.93 -0.33
CA THR A 62 14.10 -1.83 -0.41
C THR A 62 13.59 -1.94 -1.85
N VAL A 63 12.32 -2.34 -1.99
CA VAL A 63 11.46 -2.05 -3.15
C VAL A 63 10.42 -1.02 -2.72
N TYR A 64 10.26 0.03 -3.53
CA TYR A 64 9.31 1.10 -3.29
C TYR A 64 8.20 1.04 -4.32
N LEU A 65 6.98 0.78 -3.85
CA LEU A 65 5.76 0.86 -4.64
C LEU A 65 4.92 2.03 -4.14
N ALA A 66 4.13 2.64 -5.00
CA ALA A 66 3.13 3.61 -4.59
C ALA A 66 1.90 3.54 -5.48
N THR A 67 0.76 3.93 -4.91
CA THR A 67 -0.42 4.23 -5.71
C THR A 67 -0.22 5.50 -6.53
N GLU A 68 -1.04 5.67 -7.56
CA GLU A 68 -1.33 7.00 -8.08
C GLU A 68 -1.85 7.95 -6.99
N ASP A 69 -1.75 9.24 -7.26
CA ASP A 69 -2.26 10.29 -6.38
C ASP A 69 -3.80 10.27 -6.34
N PHE A 70 -4.38 10.44 -5.16
CA PHE A 70 -5.83 10.50 -4.99
C PHE A 70 -6.23 11.50 -3.91
N CYS A 71 -7.50 11.91 -3.97
CA CYS A 71 -8.14 12.70 -2.92
C CYS A 71 -9.11 11.83 -2.12
N MET A 72 -9.17 12.10 -0.81
CA MET A 72 -10.09 11.44 0.12
C MET A 72 -10.78 12.49 0.98
N SER A 73 -12.11 12.45 1.03
CA SER A 73 -12.95 13.29 1.88
C SER A 73 -13.27 12.60 3.21
N ASN A 74 -13.90 13.32 4.14
CA ASN A 74 -14.42 12.70 5.37
C ASN A 74 -15.53 11.68 5.02
N GLY A 75 -15.57 10.56 5.75
CA GLY A 75 -16.49 9.45 5.46
C GLY A 75 -16.07 8.53 4.31
N GLU A 76 -15.07 8.91 3.51
CA GLU A 76 -14.40 8.04 2.54
C GLU A 76 -13.24 7.29 3.23
N PHE A 77 -12.88 6.14 2.66
CA PHE A 77 -11.75 5.36 3.16
C PHE A 77 -11.15 4.52 2.05
N ALA A 78 -9.89 4.15 2.20
CA ALA A 78 -9.25 3.14 1.38
C ALA A 78 -9.11 1.84 2.17
N VAL A 79 -9.22 0.70 1.49
CA VAL A 79 -8.73 -0.58 2.01
C VAL A 79 -7.46 -0.91 1.26
N VAL A 80 -6.33 -0.95 1.97
CA VAL A 80 -5.06 -1.47 1.46
C VAL A 80 -4.99 -2.96 1.73
N TYR A 81 -4.54 -3.74 0.75
CA TYR A 81 -4.50 -5.18 0.85
C TYR A 81 -3.42 -5.75 -0.07
N GLY A 82 -2.89 -6.91 0.29
CA GLY A 82 -1.79 -7.54 -0.43
C GLY A 82 -1.25 -8.75 0.30
N VAL A 83 -0.20 -9.33 -0.28
CA VAL A 83 0.59 -10.35 0.40
C VAL A 83 1.35 -9.68 1.54
N ASN A 84 1.30 -10.27 2.73
CA ASN A 84 2.23 -9.90 3.78
C ASN A 84 3.62 -10.43 3.39
N HIS A 85 4.43 -9.57 2.77
CA HIS A 85 5.74 -9.93 2.23
C HIS A 85 6.72 -10.49 3.29
N GLN A 86 6.46 -10.24 4.57
CA GLN A 86 7.21 -10.89 5.65
C GLN A 86 6.73 -12.33 5.89
N ALA A 87 5.41 -12.55 5.93
CA ALA A 87 4.82 -13.88 6.09
C ALA A 87 5.10 -14.79 4.89
N SER A 88 5.16 -14.26 3.66
CA SER A 88 5.57 -14.99 2.47
C SER A 88 7.08 -15.28 2.42
N GLY A 89 7.87 -14.66 3.30
CA GLY A 89 9.33 -14.78 3.33
C GLY A 89 10.07 -13.94 2.27
N LYS A 90 9.35 -13.08 1.52
CA LYS A 90 9.92 -12.22 0.48
C LYS A 90 10.71 -11.03 1.03
N ALA A 91 10.39 -10.57 2.23
CA ALA A 91 11.06 -9.48 2.94
C ALA A 91 11.21 -9.81 4.44
N ILE A 92 12.15 -9.20 5.14
CA ILE A 92 12.21 -9.30 6.62
C ILE A 92 11.28 -8.29 7.31
N TYR A 93 10.88 -7.25 6.58
CA TYR A 93 9.98 -6.21 7.05
C TYR A 93 9.34 -5.54 5.84
N ALA A 94 8.06 -5.20 5.93
CA ALA A 94 7.38 -4.36 4.97
C ALA A 94 6.39 -3.44 5.69
N ASN A 95 5.99 -2.35 5.03
CA ASN A 95 5.04 -1.41 5.61
C ASN A 95 4.17 -0.72 4.56
N VAL A 96 3.03 -0.20 5.03
CA VAL A 96 2.16 0.70 4.28
C VAL A 96 2.27 2.07 4.91
N ASN A 97 2.47 3.10 4.08
CA ASN A 97 2.67 4.47 4.51
C ASN A 97 1.67 5.38 3.81
N VAL A 98 1.15 6.37 4.53
CA VAL A 98 0.35 7.46 3.95
C VAL A 98 1.25 8.66 3.76
N TYR A 99 1.27 9.17 2.53
CA TYR A 99 1.97 10.40 2.18
C TYR A 99 0.98 11.49 1.81
N GLY A 100 1.19 12.67 2.39
CA GLY A 100 0.67 13.91 1.84
C GLY A 100 1.51 14.36 0.66
N ARG A 101 0.86 14.82 -0.41
CA ARG A 101 1.52 15.39 -1.56
C ARG A 101 1.08 16.84 -1.77
N THR A 102 2.07 17.71 -1.91
CA THR A 102 1.85 19.07 -2.41
C THR A 102 2.13 19.06 -3.92
N PRO A 103 1.16 19.37 -4.79
CA PRO A 103 1.44 19.62 -6.19
C PRO A 103 2.26 20.90 -6.28
N THR A 104 3.59 20.78 -6.41
CA THR A 104 4.45 21.92 -6.67
C THR A 104 4.67 22.04 -8.18
N THR A 105 4.64 23.27 -8.67
CA THR A 105 5.16 23.59 -10.00
C THR A 105 6.68 23.57 -9.92
N GLY A 106 7.30 22.41 -10.08
CA GLY A 106 8.76 22.22 -10.00
C GLY A 106 9.16 20.77 -9.70
N ASN A 107 10.47 20.51 -9.61
CA ASN A 107 11.01 19.18 -9.28
C ASN A 107 10.87 18.81 -7.78
N ASP A 108 10.34 19.72 -6.96
CA ASP A 108 10.24 19.57 -5.51
C ASP A 108 8.91 18.92 -5.15
N ASN A 109 8.71 17.64 -5.51
CA ASN A 109 7.59 16.88 -4.98
C ASN A 109 7.80 16.68 -3.47
N GLU A 110 7.20 17.55 -2.66
CA GLU A 110 7.23 17.41 -1.21
C GLU A 110 6.37 16.21 -0.80
N PHE A 111 7.04 15.10 -0.50
CA PHE A 111 6.45 13.91 0.12
C PHE A 111 6.50 14.06 1.63
N ALA A 112 5.34 14.18 2.27
CA ALA A 112 5.25 14.17 3.73
C ALA A 112 4.64 12.86 4.21
N GLY A 113 5.47 11.96 4.73
CA GLY A 113 4.99 10.72 5.36
C GLY A 113 4.33 11.05 6.70
N VAL A 114 3.05 10.68 6.87
CA VAL A 114 2.25 11.12 8.03
C VAL A 114 1.70 9.99 8.89
N ALA A 115 1.62 8.78 8.34
CA ALA A 115 1.13 7.61 9.06
C ALA A 115 1.73 6.33 8.45
N SER A 116 1.90 5.29 9.25
CA SER A 116 2.48 4.01 8.80
C SER A 116 1.98 2.84 9.64
N VAL A 117 1.86 1.67 9.02
CA VAL A 117 1.62 0.36 9.66
C VAL A 117 2.54 -0.70 9.08
N GLY A 118 3.04 -1.60 9.92
CA GLY A 118 4.06 -2.58 9.54
C GLY A 118 3.57 -4.04 9.51
N THR A 119 4.21 -4.86 8.68
CA THR A 119 3.93 -6.30 8.51
C THR A 119 4.20 -7.15 9.75
N ARG A 120 4.97 -6.62 10.71
CA ARG A 120 5.31 -7.33 11.95
C ARG A 120 4.24 -7.17 13.03
N ASP A 121 3.73 -5.96 13.22
CA ASP A 121 2.97 -5.61 14.42
C ASP A 121 1.48 -5.38 14.15
N ASN A 122 1.11 -4.82 12.99
CA ASN A 122 -0.26 -4.37 12.73
C ASN A 122 -1.02 -5.23 11.72
N LEU A 123 -0.32 -5.72 10.69
CA LEU A 123 -0.93 -6.39 9.55
C LEU A 123 -1.23 -7.89 9.71
N PRO A 124 -0.51 -8.69 10.54
CA PRO A 124 -0.81 -10.11 10.69
C PRO A 124 -2.27 -10.39 11.08
N GLY A 125 -2.89 -11.37 10.41
CA GLY A 125 -4.26 -11.81 10.69
C GLY A 125 -5.38 -10.88 10.21
N THR A 126 -5.05 -9.69 9.69
CA THR A 126 -6.06 -8.68 9.33
C THR A 126 -6.91 -9.08 8.11
N ALA A 127 -6.38 -9.90 7.20
CA ALA A 127 -7.13 -10.41 6.05
C ALA A 127 -8.23 -11.42 6.44
N ARG A 128 -8.18 -12.00 7.65
CA ARG A 128 -9.19 -12.98 8.11
C ARG A 128 -10.58 -12.37 8.24
N THR A 129 -10.69 -11.05 8.41
CA THR A 129 -11.97 -10.34 8.35
C THR A 129 -12.70 -10.56 7.03
N TYR A 130 -11.97 -10.80 5.93
CA TYR A 130 -12.51 -11.00 4.59
C TYR A 130 -12.40 -12.46 4.12
N LEU A 131 -11.27 -13.11 4.38
CA LEU A 131 -10.98 -14.48 3.93
C LEU A 131 -11.44 -15.58 4.90
N GLY A 132 -11.84 -15.23 6.14
CA GLY A 132 -12.25 -16.20 7.15
C GLY A 132 -11.19 -17.27 7.44
N ASP A 133 -11.58 -18.53 7.24
CA ASP A 133 -10.74 -19.73 7.47
C ASP A 133 -9.95 -20.17 6.24
N HIS A 134 -9.83 -19.34 5.20
CA HIS A 134 -9.02 -19.66 4.02
C HIS A 134 -7.59 -20.08 4.45
N PRO A 135 -7.04 -21.20 3.92
CA PRO A 135 -5.78 -21.77 4.40
C PRO A 135 -4.58 -20.83 4.26
N GLN A 136 -4.64 -19.91 3.29
CA GLN A 136 -3.58 -18.92 3.06
C GLN A 136 -3.86 -17.56 3.72
N ALA A 137 -4.94 -17.38 4.50
CA ALA A 137 -5.34 -16.06 5.02
C ALA A 137 -4.23 -15.32 5.79
N ASP A 138 -3.38 -16.04 6.53
CA ASP A 138 -2.27 -15.44 7.28
C ASP A 138 -1.09 -14.97 6.42
N LEU A 139 -1.07 -15.32 5.13
CA LEU A 139 -0.13 -14.78 4.15
C LEU A 139 -0.57 -13.44 3.58
N PHE A 140 -1.77 -12.96 3.92
CA PHE A 140 -2.34 -11.72 3.40
C PHE A 140 -2.64 -10.73 4.53
N TYR A 141 -2.85 -9.48 4.13
CA TYR A 141 -3.37 -8.43 5.00
C TYR A 141 -4.46 -7.63 4.31
N ALA A 142 -5.34 -7.02 5.10
CA ALA A 142 -6.29 -6.02 4.64
C ALA A 142 -6.48 -4.99 5.75
N TYR A 143 -6.21 -3.72 5.46
CA TYR A 143 -6.16 -2.65 6.45
C TYR A 143 -6.89 -1.41 5.93
N ARG A 144 -7.70 -0.79 6.78
CA ARG A 144 -8.42 0.44 6.43
C ARG A 144 -7.50 1.65 6.62
N VAL A 145 -7.60 2.62 5.73
CA VAL A 145 -6.98 3.95 5.82
C VAL A 145 -8.08 4.99 5.69
N ALA A 146 -8.25 5.87 6.67
CA ALA A 146 -9.34 6.84 6.71
C ALA A 146 -8.96 8.11 7.47
N ARG A 147 -9.70 9.20 7.27
CA ARG A 147 -9.51 10.45 8.04
C ARG A 147 -10.04 10.37 9.47
N ASP A 148 -11.00 9.48 9.71
CA ASP A 148 -11.59 9.23 11.01
C ASP A 148 -11.88 7.73 11.20
N ASN A 149 -12.13 7.34 12.45
CA ASN A 149 -12.51 5.97 12.80
C ASN A 149 -13.65 5.96 13.83
N PRO A 150 -14.82 6.56 13.50
CA PRO A 150 -15.96 6.55 14.40
C PRO A 150 -16.42 5.11 14.62
N GLY A 151 -16.34 4.62 15.86
CA GLY A 151 -16.62 3.23 16.22
C GLY A 151 -15.39 2.36 16.50
N GLY A 152 -14.18 2.89 16.29
CA GLY A 152 -12.95 2.27 16.78
C GLY A 152 -12.63 0.93 16.13
N ALA A 153 -12.75 0.81 14.80
CA ALA A 153 -12.35 -0.40 14.10
C ALA A 153 -10.86 -0.73 14.35
N THR A 154 -10.57 -1.98 14.65
CA THR A 154 -9.24 -2.46 15.08
C THR A 154 -8.16 -2.33 14.00
N ASN A 155 -8.54 -2.46 12.73
CA ASN A 155 -7.61 -2.47 11.59
C ASN A 155 -7.74 -1.17 10.77
N CYS A 156 -7.56 -0.02 11.42
CA CYS A 156 -7.74 1.29 10.80
C CYS A 156 -6.57 2.24 11.09
N LEU A 157 -5.88 2.66 10.04
CA LEU A 157 -4.87 3.69 10.06
C LEU A 157 -5.54 5.04 9.87
N VAL A 158 -5.59 5.83 10.94
CA VAL A 158 -6.17 7.18 10.91
C VAL A 158 -5.15 8.16 10.36
N ILE A 159 -5.51 8.85 9.29
CA ILE A 159 -4.71 9.94 8.73
C ILE A 159 -4.78 11.12 9.70
N PRO A 160 -3.65 11.66 10.19
CA PRO A 160 -3.67 12.79 11.11
C PRO A 160 -4.27 14.02 10.43
N ALA A 161 -4.86 14.91 11.23
CA ALA A 161 -5.29 16.21 10.74
C ALA A 161 -4.09 17.02 10.22
N PRO A 162 -4.26 17.81 9.14
CA PRO A 162 -3.19 18.68 8.66
C PRO A 162 -2.78 19.68 9.75
N HIS A 163 -1.49 19.94 9.88
CA HIS A 163 -0.94 20.87 10.87
C HIS A 163 0.15 21.75 10.25
N GLY A 164 0.08 23.07 10.48
CA GLY A 164 1.04 24.03 9.94
C GLY A 164 1.00 24.05 8.41
N ARG A 165 2.16 23.81 7.77
CA ARG A 165 2.30 23.79 6.30
C ARG A 165 1.98 22.42 5.67
N LEU A 166 1.72 21.39 6.47
CA LEU A 166 1.41 20.05 5.97
C LEU A 166 0.06 20.04 5.24
N ARG A 167 0.09 19.76 3.94
CA ARG A 167 -1.11 19.60 3.10
C ARG A 167 -1.42 18.11 2.91
N LEU A 168 -2.69 17.76 3.13
CA LEU A 168 -3.20 16.39 3.02
C LEU A 168 -4.41 16.32 2.09
N ASP A 169 -4.47 17.24 1.13
CA ASP A 169 -5.56 17.31 0.14
C ASP A 169 -5.39 16.23 -0.94
N VAL A 170 -4.13 16.00 -1.33
CA VAL A 170 -3.70 14.94 -2.23
C VAL A 170 -2.87 13.95 -1.43
N LEU A 171 -3.16 12.67 -1.60
CA LEU A 171 -2.54 11.56 -0.90
C LEU A 171 -1.94 10.57 -1.90
N CYS A 172 -0.91 9.86 -1.48
CA CYS A 172 -0.54 8.58 -2.08
C CYS A 172 -0.25 7.55 -0.99
N LEU A 173 -0.46 6.28 -1.31
CA LEU A 173 -0.14 5.16 -0.41
C LEU A 173 1.15 4.52 -0.92
N ALA A 174 2.17 4.49 -0.07
CA ALA A 174 3.46 3.92 -0.42
C ALA A 174 3.70 2.61 0.34
N PHE A 175 4.12 1.59 -0.40
CA PHE A 175 4.40 0.26 0.10
C PHE A 175 5.89 -0.01 -0.02
N ARG A 176 6.48 -0.55 1.04
CA ARG A 176 7.92 -0.81 1.07
C ARG A 176 8.16 -2.21 1.56
N ALA A 177 9.07 -2.92 0.89
CA ALA A 177 9.52 -4.24 1.28
C ALA A 177 11.04 -4.25 1.42
N TYR A 178 11.50 -4.48 2.64
CA TYR A 178 12.89 -4.38 3.05
C TYR A 178 13.53 -5.75 3.13
N ILE A 179 14.68 -5.88 2.46
CA ILE A 179 15.65 -6.95 2.59
C ILE A 179 15.05 -8.36 2.43
N GLU A 180 15.25 -8.97 1.26
CA GLU A 180 14.98 -10.38 1.04
C GLU A 180 15.98 -11.24 1.86
N PRO A 181 15.51 -12.12 2.76
CA PRO A 181 16.35 -12.77 3.78
C PRO A 181 17.61 -13.47 3.24
N GLY A 182 17.49 -14.15 2.09
CA GLY A 182 18.59 -14.90 1.46
C GLY A 182 19.55 -14.04 0.65
N ARG A 183 19.18 -12.80 0.31
CA ARG A 183 19.96 -11.94 -0.60
C ARG A 183 20.54 -10.71 0.08
N LYS A 184 20.02 -10.33 1.25
CA LYS A 184 20.48 -9.18 2.04
C LYS A 184 20.42 -7.85 1.26
N VAL A 185 19.47 -7.75 0.35
CA VAL A 185 19.13 -6.61 -0.52
C VAL A 185 17.60 -6.66 -0.69
N GLY A 186 16.96 -5.55 -1.05
CA GLY A 186 15.50 -5.55 -1.25
C GLY A 186 15.06 -6.63 -2.26
N PRO A 187 13.82 -7.12 -2.18
CA PRO A 187 13.30 -8.10 -3.14
C PRO A 187 13.35 -7.57 -4.59
N CYS A 188 13.13 -8.46 -5.56
CA CYS A 188 12.89 -8.02 -6.94
C CYS A 188 11.41 -7.69 -7.11
N ALA A 189 11.08 -6.48 -7.59
CA ALA A 189 9.69 -6.09 -7.80
C ALA A 189 8.97 -7.04 -8.79
N GLY A 190 9.68 -7.59 -9.79
CA GLY A 190 9.10 -8.57 -10.72
C GLY A 190 8.79 -9.94 -10.11
N GLU A 191 9.19 -10.20 -8.87
CA GLU A 191 8.90 -11.45 -8.14
C GLU A 191 7.79 -11.29 -7.10
N MET A 192 7.30 -10.07 -6.91
CA MET A 192 6.32 -9.72 -5.88
C MET A 192 4.93 -9.53 -6.51
N LEU A 193 3.90 -9.89 -5.75
CA LEU A 193 2.56 -9.35 -6.01
C LEU A 193 2.48 -7.97 -5.38
N TYR A 194 2.20 -6.95 -6.18
CA TYR A 194 2.11 -5.58 -5.65
C TYR A 194 0.94 -5.44 -4.70
N ASP A 195 1.17 -4.70 -3.62
CA ASP A 195 0.11 -4.21 -2.74
C ASP A 195 -0.90 -3.38 -3.55
N ARG A 196 -2.16 -3.47 -3.15
CA ARG A 196 -3.30 -2.89 -3.83
C ARG A 196 -4.09 -2.03 -2.87
N ALA A 197 -4.82 -1.06 -3.41
CA ALA A 197 -5.72 -0.24 -2.63
C ALA A 197 -7.04 -0.03 -3.38
N ILE A 198 -8.17 -0.17 -2.68
CA ILE A 198 -9.49 0.23 -3.19
C ILE A 198 -9.97 1.43 -2.38
N LEU A 199 -10.30 2.51 -3.06
CA LEU A 199 -10.88 3.70 -2.48
C LEU A 199 -12.41 3.63 -2.55
N PHE A 200 -13.05 3.71 -1.39
CA PHE A 200 -14.49 3.65 -1.23
C PHE A 200 -15.08 5.03 -0.96
N ARG A 201 -16.08 5.40 -1.75
CA ARG A 201 -16.79 6.67 -1.68
C ARG A 201 -18.28 6.47 -1.48
N SER A 202 -18.92 7.43 -0.83
CA SER A 202 -20.38 7.45 -0.74
C SER A 202 -20.97 7.61 -2.14
N ARG A 203 -21.98 6.80 -2.49
CA ARG A 203 -22.71 7.00 -3.75
C ARG A 203 -23.47 8.32 -3.70
N PRO A 204 -23.50 9.10 -4.79
CA PRO A 204 -24.42 10.21 -4.91
C PRO A 204 -25.85 9.69 -4.67
N LYS A 205 -26.64 10.38 -3.84
CA LYS A 205 -28.07 10.08 -3.76
C LYS A 205 -28.65 10.34 -5.15
N GLU A 206 -29.24 9.32 -5.77
CA GLU A 206 -30.01 9.49 -6.98
C GLU A 206 -31.14 10.48 -6.65
N SER A 207 -31.14 11.65 -7.28
CA SER A 207 -32.21 12.62 -7.10
C SER A 207 -33.49 11.99 -7.67
N ALA A 208 -34.42 11.65 -6.77
CA ALA A 208 -35.75 11.21 -7.15
C ALA A 208 -36.34 12.22 -8.13
N ARG A 209 -36.56 11.78 -9.37
CA ARG A 209 -37.31 12.51 -10.39
C ARG A 209 -38.79 12.33 -10.16
#